data_AF-A0A7D9LSM1-F1
#
_entry.id   AF-A0A7D9LSM1-F1
#
_cell.length_a   1.000
_cell.length_b   1.000
_cell.length_c   1.000
_cell.angle_alpha   90.00
_cell.angle_beta   90.00
_cell.angle_gamma   90.00
#
_symmetry.space_group_name_H-M   'P 1'
#
loop_
_entity.id
_entity.type
_entity.pdbx_description
1 polymer ?
#
loop_
_entity_poly.entity_id
_entity_poly.type
_entity_poly.pdbx_seq_one_letter_code
_entity_poly.pdbx_strand_id
1 'polypeptide(L)'
;MTCGSLSFVLITLAIFALLETLVHGNNVELPFDHSSDQRQRLQNGEQEFQRIRSRADHSECWEEAISRLRVGCKHLTDVEQSRLAIAFANCHFEKSGLRKYPCSENDSIEECTRDMAKSVLAFNTYTEFYTHTSDICFYLQSKVWQQKTEDTINKLSSTSNVVANQLEVSLTNQQKVLEGQESSLSNQGEILKNEAYLKSALKTSAESAKEAFLDMKKATAQQKAVLMETFDSLFKGVDRITKLQSMLLGEFMTLHSLGFYLVSILACYIITSAPRTAAARLWLFGVLSAHIVIERLIVRWNITDKESQQSGTTT
;
A
#
# COMPACT_ATOMS: atom_id res chain seq x y z
N MET A 1 31.98 -46.53 57.44
CA MET A 1 30.69 -46.74 56.72
C MET A 1 29.63 -46.69 57.81
N THR A 2 28.71 -45.72 57.91
CA THR A 2 27.86 -45.16 56.85
C THR A 2 27.26 -43.82 57.33
N CYS A 3 27.90 -42.69 57.00
CA CYS A 3 27.26 -41.36 57.13
C CYS A 3 26.18 -41.16 56.03
N GLY A 4 26.23 -41.97 54.95
CA GLY A 4 25.27 -41.93 53.85
C GLY A 4 23.93 -42.64 54.08
N SER A 5 23.80 -43.51 55.10
CA SER A 5 22.55 -44.26 55.31
C SER A 5 21.45 -43.39 55.93
N LEU A 6 21.79 -42.48 56.84
CA LEU A 6 20.80 -41.62 57.50
C LEU A 6 20.20 -40.60 56.52
N SER A 7 21.03 -40.03 55.65
CA SER A 7 20.59 -39.07 54.64
C SER A 7 19.69 -39.72 53.59
N PHE A 8 20.01 -40.96 53.19
CA PHE A 8 19.18 -41.71 52.24
C PHE A 8 17.80 -42.05 52.82
N VAL A 9 17.74 -42.45 54.11
CA VAL A 9 16.47 -42.75 54.80
C VAL A 9 15.59 -41.50 54.94
N LEU A 10 16.18 -40.34 55.23
CA LEU A 10 15.43 -39.08 55.32
C LEU A 10 14.87 -38.65 53.95
N ILE A 11 15.64 -38.83 52.88
CA ILE A 11 15.21 -38.52 51.52
C ILE A 11 14.10 -39.47 51.07
N THR A 12 14.20 -40.77 51.34
CA THR A 12 13.15 -41.72 50.97
C THR A 12 11.87 -41.48 51.75
N LEU A 13 11.94 -41.17 53.05
CA LEU A 13 10.77 -40.80 53.85
C LEU A 13 10.12 -39.49 53.36
N ALA A 14 10.92 -38.50 53.00
CA ALA A 14 10.41 -37.24 52.44
C ALA A 14 9.73 -37.45 51.08
N ILE A 15 10.32 -38.28 50.20
CA ILE A 15 9.72 -38.65 48.91
C ILE A 15 8.43 -39.44 49.12
N PHE A 16 8.39 -40.36 50.07
CA PHE A 16 7.19 -41.15 50.37
C PHE A 16 6.07 -40.28 50.93
N ALA A 17 6.37 -39.33 51.82
CA ALA A 17 5.40 -38.34 52.32
C ALA A 17 4.91 -37.38 51.22
N LEU A 18 5.79 -36.97 50.30
CA LEU A 18 5.41 -36.18 49.12
C LEU A 18 4.56 -37.00 48.14
N LEU A 19 4.86 -38.28 47.95
CA LEU A 19 4.03 -39.17 47.13
C LEU A 19 2.67 -39.43 47.79
N GLU A 20 2.60 -39.64 49.10
CA GLU A 20 1.32 -39.82 49.80
C GLU A 20 0.45 -38.56 49.74
N THR A 21 1.03 -37.37 49.83
CA THR A 21 0.28 -36.10 49.68
C THR A 21 -0.13 -35.81 48.24
N LEU A 22 0.64 -36.24 47.24
CA LEU A 22 0.27 -36.16 45.82
C LEU A 22 -0.76 -37.22 45.41
N VAL A 23 -0.71 -38.42 46.00
CA VAL A 23 -1.62 -39.54 45.72
C VAL A 23 -2.92 -39.41 46.50
N HIS A 24 -2.89 -38.88 47.74
CA HIS A 24 -4.08 -38.41 48.46
C HIS A 24 -4.46 -36.98 48.05
N GLY A 25 -4.28 -36.65 46.76
CA GLY A 25 -4.99 -35.54 46.15
C GLY A 25 -6.43 -35.60 46.62
N ASN A 26 -6.85 -34.56 47.34
CA ASN A 26 -8.10 -34.46 48.07
C ASN A 26 -9.18 -35.33 47.41
N ASN A 27 -9.64 -36.37 48.11
CA ASN A 27 -10.93 -36.94 47.80
C ASN A 27 -11.92 -35.79 47.95
N VAL A 28 -12.22 -35.14 46.82
CA VAL A 28 -13.37 -34.26 46.71
C VAL A 28 -14.55 -35.21 46.81
N GLU A 29 -15.00 -35.46 48.03
CA GLU A 29 -16.37 -35.89 48.27
C GLU A 29 -17.26 -34.85 47.61
N LEU A 30 -17.76 -35.15 46.42
CA LEU A 30 -18.81 -34.39 45.77
C LEU A 30 -20.02 -34.40 46.72
N PRO A 31 -20.41 -33.26 47.30
CA PRO A 31 -21.57 -33.22 48.17
C PRO A 31 -22.80 -33.13 47.27
N PHE A 32 -23.37 -34.26 46.83
CA PHE A 32 -24.52 -34.18 45.92
C PHE A 32 -25.50 -35.37 45.98
N ASP A 33 -26.30 -35.42 47.05
CA ASP A 33 -27.62 -36.08 47.03
C ASP A 33 -28.76 -35.06 46.79
N HIS A 34 -28.47 -33.95 46.08
CA HIS A 34 -29.51 -32.98 45.72
C HIS A 34 -30.29 -33.40 44.46
N SER A 35 -29.75 -34.35 43.67
CA SER A 35 -30.37 -34.82 42.44
C SER A 35 -31.56 -35.76 42.65
N SER A 36 -31.60 -36.51 43.76
CA SER A 36 -32.65 -37.51 44.04
C SER A 36 -33.96 -36.81 44.43
N ASP A 37 -33.90 -35.88 45.39
CA ASP A 37 -35.01 -35.04 45.83
C ASP A 37 -35.56 -34.18 44.68
N GLN A 38 -34.69 -33.50 43.92
CA GLN A 38 -35.13 -32.72 42.76
C GLN A 38 -35.81 -33.60 41.69
N ARG A 39 -35.30 -34.81 41.43
CA ARG A 39 -35.95 -35.75 40.52
C ARG A 39 -37.32 -36.17 41.02
N GLN A 40 -37.47 -36.43 42.32
CA GLN A 40 -38.76 -36.77 42.91
C GLN A 40 -39.76 -35.64 42.76
N ARG A 41 -39.37 -34.40 43.06
CA ARG A 41 -40.23 -33.22 42.90
C ARG A 41 -40.64 -32.97 41.44
N LEU A 42 -39.73 -33.19 40.48
CA LEU A 42 -40.07 -33.13 39.06
C LEU A 42 -41.10 -34.19 38.65
N GLN A 43 -40.94 -35.41 39.14
CA GLN A 43 -41.88 -36.50 38.85
C GLN A 43 -43.26 -36.24 39.47
N ASN A 44 -43.29 -35.82 40.75
CA ASN A 44 -44.53 -35.46 41.43
C ASN A 44 -45.23 -34.30 40.71
N GLY A 45 -44.48 -33.22 40.41
CA GLY A 45 -45.00 -32.05 39.73
C GLY A 45 -45.58 -32.35 38.35
N GLU A 46 -44.91 -33.19 37.56
CA GLU A 46 -45.44 -33.63 36.26
C GLU A 46 -46.72 -34.45 36.43
N GLN A 47 -46.74 -35.43 37.34
CA GLN A 47 -47.93 -36.26 37.56
C GLN A 47 -49.15 -35.41 37.97
N GLU A 48 -48.98 -34.52 38.95
CA GLU A 48 -50.08 -33.65 39.39
C GLU A 48 -50.51 -32.66 38.31
N PHE A 49 -49.56 -32.10 37.55
CA PHE A 49 -49.89 -31.22 36.44
C PHE A 49 -50.72 -31.94 35.37
N GLN A 50 -50.35 -33.16 34.99
CA GLN A 50 -51.14 -33.95 34.03
C GLN A 50 -52.54 -34.28 34.57
N ARG A 51 -52.67 -34.61 35.87
CA ARG A 51 -53.97 -34.84 36.51
C ARG A 51 -54.85 -33.58 36.45
N ILE A 52 -54.32 -32.42 36.80
CA ILE A 52 -55.06 -31.15 36.74
C ILE A 52 -55.42 -30.79 35.29
N ARG A 53 -54.48 -30.97 34.36
CA ARG A 53 -54.68 -30.71 32.93
C ARG A 53 -55.83 -31.52 32.34
N SER A 54 -55.92 -32.82 32.67
CA SER A 54 -57.04 -33.66 32.20
C SER A 54 -58.43 -33.18 32.68
N ARG A 55 -58.49 -32.44 33.80
CA ARG A 55 -59.75 -31.87 34.31
C ARG A 55 -60.16 -30.60 33.56
N ALA A 56 -59.21 -29.86 33.02
CA ALA A 56 -59.46 -28.64 32.25
C ALA A 56 -60.15 -28.90 30.91
N ASP A 57 -59.95 -30.08 30.31
CA ASP A 57 -60.60 -30.46 29.04
C ASP A 57 -62.14 -30.40 29.10
N HIS A 58 -62.73 -30.46 30.30
CA HIS A 58 -64.18 -30.51 30.51
C HIS A 58 -64.68 -29.45 31.51
N SER A 59 -63.87 -28.46 31.90
CA SER A 59 -64.25 -27.48 32.92
C SER A 59 -63.53 -26.15 32.78
N GLU A 60 -64.31 -25.09 32.61
CA GLU A 60 -63.84 -23.70 32.52
C GLU A 60 -63.09 -23.26 33.80
N CYS A 61 -63.54 -23.69 34.99
CA CYS A 61 -62.84 -23.38 36.25
C CYS A 61 -61.40 -23.91 36.24
N TRP A 62 -61.22 -25.16 35.81
CA TRP A 62 -59.89 -25.77 35.76
C TRP A 62 -59.03 -25.16 34.65
N GLU A 63 -59.62 -24.78 33.51
CA GLU A 63 -58.92 -24.05 32.45
C GLU A 63 -58.39 -22.69 32.96
N GLU A 64 -59.24 -21.91 33.63
CA GLU A 64 -58.85 -20.63 34.21
C GLU A 64 -57.76 -20.78 35.28
N ALA A 65 -57.89 -21.78 36.15
CA ALA A 65 -56.90 -22.07 37.18
C ALA A 65 -55.52 -22.45 36.58
N ILE A 66 -55.49 -23.23 35.48
CA ILE A 66 -54.25 -23.54 34.75
C ILE A 66 -53.67 -22.30 34.08
N SER A 67 -54.51 -21.42 33.54
CA SER A 67 -54.06 -20.14 32.96
C SER A 67 -53.35 -19.29 34.02
N ARG A 68 -53.94 -19.15 35.21
CA ARG A 68 -53.32 -18.46 36.37
C ARG A 68 -52.02 -19.14 36.80
N LEU A 69 -51.99 -20.47 36.89
CA LEU A 69 -50.81 -21.25 37.23
C LEU A 69 -49.59 -20.92 36.33
N ARG A 70 -49.79 -20.83 35.01
CA ARG A 70 -48.69 -20.51 34.07
C ARG A 70 -48.05 -19.16 34.32
N VAL A 71 -48.81 -18.19 34.81
CA VAL A 71 -48.31 -16.85 35.15
C VAL A 71 -47.73 -16.85 36.57
N GLY A 72 -48.46 -17.38 37.54
CA GLY A 72 -48.08 -17.43 38.95
C GLY A 72 -46.79 -18.20 39.19
N CYS A 73 -46.56 -19.31 38.47
CA CYS A 73 -45.32 -20.08 38.59
C CYS A 73 -44.07 -19.31 38.13
N LYS A 74 -44.15 -18.17 37.43
CA LYS A 74 -42.95 -17.39 37.09
C LYS A 74 -42.32 -16.73 38.33
N HIS A 75 -43.15 -16.38 39.30
CA HIS A 75 -42.77 -15.68 40.53
C HIS A 75 -43.53 -16.29 41.70
N LEU A 76 -43.25 -17.57 41.98
CA LEU A 76 -43.94 -18.31 43.03
C LEU A 76 -43.52 -17.80 44.42
N THR A 77 -44.34 -16.93 44.99
CA THR A 77 -44.29 -16.54 46.39
C THR A 77 -45.25 -17.40 47.20
N ASP A 78 -45.13 -17.38 48.53
CA ASP A 78 -46.08 -18.05 49.43
C ASP A 78 -47.54 -17.59 49.20
N VAL A 79 -47.73 -16.29 48.94
CA VAL A 79 -49.03 -15.70 48.62
C VAL A 79 -49.56 -16.25 47.30
N GLU A 80 -48.73 -16.27 46.25
CA GLU A 80 -49.11 -16.78 44.94
C GLU A 80 -49.45 -18.28 44.98
N GLN A 81 -48.63 -19.06 45.68
CA GLN A 81 -48.86 -20.48 45.91
C GLN A 81 -50.20 -20.71 46.64
N SER A 82 -50.50 -19.89 47.65
CA SER A 82 -51.78 -19.93 48.37
C SER A 82 -52.96 -19.59 47.46
N ARG A 83 -52.86 -18.55 46.63
CA ARG A 83 -53.94 -18.17 45.68
C ARG A 83 -54.22 -19.25 44.65
N LEU A 84 -53.17 -19.85 44.10
CA LEU A 84 -53.28 -20.97 43.17
C LEU A 84 -53.93 -22.19 43.84
N ALA A 85 -53.52 -22.50 45.08
CA ALA A 85 -54.11 -23.58 45.85
C ALA A 85 -55.61 -23.35 46.12
N ILE A 86 -56.00 -22.12 46.47
CA ILE A 86 -57.40 -21.74 46.67
C ILE A 86 -58.19 -21.86 45.36
N ALA A 87 -57.62 -21.44 44.23
CA ALA A 87 -58.26 -21.60 42.92
C ALA A 87 -58.52 -23.07 42.59
N PHE A 88 -57.52 -23.95 42.76
CA PHE A 88 -57.69 -25.39 42.54
C PHE A 88 -58.68 -26.04 43.52
N ALA A 89 -58.63 -25.65 44.80
CA ALA A 89 -59.57 -26.13 45.81
C ALA A 89 -61.01 -25.72 45.46
N ASN A 90 -61.23 -24.47 45.02
CA ASN A 90 -62.54 -24.00 44.59
C ASN A 90 -63.08 -24.75 43.39
N CYS A 91 -62.26 -25.07 42.39
CA CYS A 91 -62.68 -25.92 41.28
C CYS A 91 -63.00 -27.34 41.71
N HIS A 92 -62.30 -27.88 42.71
CA HIS A 92 -62.61 -29.17 43.30
C HIS A 92 -63.93 -29.16 44.07
N PHE A 93 -64.17 -28.13 44.90
CA PHE A 93 -65.42 -27.96 45.63
C PHE A 93 -66.61 -27.79 44.68
N GLU A 94 -66.48 -26.97 43.64
CA GLU A 94 -67.52 -26.77 42.63
C GLU A 94 -67.91 -28.07 41.93
N LYS A 95 -66.93 -28.86 41.49
CA LYS A 95 -67.17 -30.18 40.90
C LYS A 95 -67.89 -31.13 41.87
N SER A 96 -67.64 -30.98 43.17
CA SER A 96 -68.20 -31.83 44.22
C SER A 96 -69.54 -31.31 44.75
N GLY A 97 -70.07 -30.21 44.23
CA GLY A 97 -71.30 -29.57 44.73
C GLY A 97 -71.14 -28.96 46.13
N LEU A 98 -69.91 -28.71 46.56
CA LEU A 98 -69.59 -28.11 47.85
C LEU A 98 -69.50 -26.59 47.76
N ARG A 99 -69.60 -25.92 48.91
CA ARG A 99 -69.42 -24.47 49.03
C ARG A 99 -68.00 -24.06 48.59
N LYS A 100 -67.93 -23.06 47.69
CA LYS A 100 -66.67 -22.38 47.31
C LYS A 100 -66.27 -21.32 48.34
N TYR A 101 -64.99 -21.00 48.33
CA TYR A 101 -64.33 -19.98 49.14
C TYR A 101 -63.54 -19.02 48.22
N PRO A 102 -64.25 -18.10 47.52
CA PRO A 102 -63.60 -17.16 46.61
C PRO A 102 -62.62 -16.25 47.37
N CYS A 103 -61.51 -15.91 46.72
CA CYS A 103 -60.46 -15.04 47.26
C CYS A 103 -60.06 -14.04 46.16
N SER A 104 -60.23 -12.75 46.43
CA SER A 104 -59.84 -11.67 45.52
C SER A 104 -58.34 -11.38 45.60
N GLU A 105 -57.79 -10.71 44.59
CA GLU A 105 -56.39 -10.26 44.61
C GLU A 105 -56.09 -9.26 45.74
N ASN A 106 -57.10 -8.52 46.18
CA ASN A 106 -56.99 -7.54 47.27
C ASN A 106 -57.12 -8.19 48.67
N ASP A 107 -57.65 -9.42 48.73
CA ASP A 107 -57.88 -10.09 50.00
C ASP A 107 -56.57 -10.68 50.52
N SER A 108 -56.40 -10.66 51.84
CA SER A 108 -55.30 -11.37 52.47
C SER A 108 -55.56 -12.87 52.46
N ILE A 109 -54.49 -13.67 52.40
CA ILE A 109 -54.60 -15.14 52.43
C ILE A 109 -55.23 -15.61 53.75
N GLU A 110 -54.92 -14.93 54.85
CA GLU A 110 -55.50 -15.21 56.16
C GLU A 110 -57.03 -15.07 56.14
N GLU A 111 -57.55 -13.98 55.54
CA GLU A 111 -58.99 -13.78 55.41
C GLU A 111 -59.65 -14.87 54.55
N CYS A 112 -59.02 -15.25 53.44
CA CYS A 112 -59.52 -16.28 52.54
C CYS A 112 -59.53 -17.68 53.18
N THR A 113 -58.53 -17.99 54.01
CA THR A 113 -58.36 -19.33 54.61
C THR A 113 -59.05 -19.48 55.96
N ARG A 114 -59.33 -18.39 56.68
CA ARG A 114 -60.01 -18.42 57.99
C ARG A 114 -61.38 -19.09 57.96
N ASP A 115 -62.15 -18.89 56.89
CA ASP A 115 -63.44 -19.57 56.72
C ASP A 115 -63.29 -21.03 56.28
N MET A 116 -62.24 -21.36 55.53
CA MET A 116 -61.90 -22.75 55.20
C MET A 116 -61.49 -23.52 56.46
N ALA A 117 -60.74 -22.89 57.37
CA ALA A 117 -60.27 -23.50 58.62
C ALA A 117 -61.39 -24.01 59.54
N LYS A 118 -62.62 -23.50 59.38
CA LYS A 118 -63.82 -23.98 60.09
C LYS A 118 -64.28 -25.36 59.59
N SER A 119 -63.84 -25.79 58.41
CA SER A 119 -64.15 -27.09 57.81
C SER A 119 -62.86 -27.86 57.58
N VAL A 120 -62.67 -28.96 58.32
CA VAL A 120 -61.49 -29.84 58.17
C VAL A 120 -61.34 -30.33 56.72
N LEU A 121 -62.46 -30.63 56.05
CA LEU A 121 -62.46 -31.00 54.63
C LEU A 121 -61.91 -29.86 53.76
N ALA A 122 -62.41 -28.64 53.93
CA ALA A 122 -62.01 -27.51 53.09
C ALA A 122 -60.53 -27.12 53.31
N PHE A 123 -60.10 -27.08 54.58
CA PHE A 123 -58.73 -26.73 54.94
C PHE A 123 -57.72 -27.79 54.47
N ASN A 124 -58.06 -29.08 54.56
CA ASN A 124 -57.19 -30.16 54.06
C ASN A 124 -57.09 -30.12 52.53
N THR A 125 -58.20 -29.95 51.80
CA THR A 125 -58.17 -29.82 50.34
C THR A 125 -57.31 -28.62 49.89
N TYR A 126 -57.44 -27.47 50.56
CA TYR A 126 -56.56 -26.32 50.33
C TYR A 126 -55.09 -26.67 50.54
N THR A 127 -54.75 -27.32 51.66
CA THR A 127 -53.36 -27.64 52.03
C THR A 127 -52.73 -28.67 51.08
N GLU A 128 -53.53 -29.62 50.59
CA GLU A 128 -53.12 -30.59 49.56
C GLU A 128 -52.75 -29.88 48.24
N PHE A 129 -53.63 -29.01 47.74
CA PHE A 129 -53.33 -28.23 46.54
C PHE A 129 -52.18 -27.23 46.76
N TYR A 130 -52.01 -26.70 47.97
CA TYR A 130 -50.88 -25.84 48.32
C TYR A 130 -49.56 -26.59 48.13
N THR A 131 -49.46 -27.82 48.63
CA THR A 131 -48.26 -28.64 48.50
C THR A 131 -48.01 -29.01 47.04
N HIS A 132 -49.03 -29.45 46.31
CA HIS A 132 -48.90 -29.82 44.89
C HIS A 132 -48.54 -28.63 43.99
N THR A 133 -49.02 -27.43 44.30
CA THR A 133 -48.70 -26.22 43.52
C THR A 133 -47.20 -25.96 43.51
N SER A 134 -46.50 -26.17 44.63
CA SER A 134 -45.04 -26.01 44.69
C SER A 134 -44.32 -26.96 43.73
N ASP A 135 -44.69 -28.25 43.74
CA ASP A 135 -44.06 -29.24 42.87
C ASP A 135 -44.42 -29.04 41.39
N ILE A 136 -45.68 -28.70 41.09
CA ILE A 136 -46.12 -28.37 39.73
C ILE A 136 -45.33 -27.17 39.19
N CYS A 137 -45.20 -26.10 39.96
CA CYS A 137 -44.45 -24.93 39.53
C CYS A 137 -42.96 -25.23 39.37
N PHE A 138 -42.38 -26.04 40.26
CA PHE A 138 -41.00 -26.49 40.12
C PHE A 138 -40.80 -27.26 38.80
N TYR A 139 -41.72 -28.16 38.46
CA TYR A 139 -41.71 -28.89 37.19
C TYR A 139 -41.83 -27.94 35.98
N LEU A 140 -42.82 -27.05 35.96
CA LEU A 140 -43.06 -26.14 34.84
C LEU A 140 -41.87 -25.19 34.62
N GLN A 141 -41.32 -24.63 35.69
CA GLN A 141 -40.13 -23.77 35.60
C GLN A 141 -38.91 -24.57 35.11
N SER A 142 -38.72 -25.80 35.59
CA SER A 142 -37.62 -26.66 35.14
C SER A 142 -37.71 -26.99 33.66
N LYS A 143 -38.92 -27.20 33.11
CA LYS A 143 -39.10 -27.42 31.66
C LYS A 143 -38.74 -26.18 30.84
N VAL A 144 -39.15 -24.99 31.27
CA VAL A 144 -38.78 -23.73 30.62
C VAL A 144 -37.27 -23.48 30.71
N TRP A 145 -36.67 -23.76 31.86
CA TRP A 145 -35.23 -23.64 32.06
C TRP A 145 -34.45 -24.61 31.18
N GLN A 146 -34.89 -25.86 31.08
CA GLN A 146 -34.27 -26.88 30.22
C GLN A 146 -34.28 -26.44 28.76
N GLN A 147 -35.43 -26.00 28.24
CA GLN A 147 -35.55 -25.51 26.87
C GLN A 147 -34.62 -24.31 26.60
N LYS A 148 -34.63 -23.30 27.48
CA LYS A 148 -33.75 -22.13 27.33
C LYS A 148 -32.28 -22.49 27.39
N THR A 149 -31.92 -23.47 28.22
CA THR A 149 -30.56 -23.96 28.36
C THR A 149 -30.11 -24.68 27.09
N GLU A 150 -30.96 -25.56 26.55
CA GLU A 150 -30.70 -26.24 25.27
C GLU A 150 -30.52 -25.23 24.13
N ASP A 151 -31.41 -24.25 23.99
CA ASP A 151 -31.32 -23.19 22.98
C ASP A 151 -30.01 -22.39 23.12
N THR A 152 -29.64 -22.05 24.35
CA THR A 152 -28.42 -21.29 24.65
C THR A 152 -27.16 -22.10 24.33
N ILE A 153 -27.12 -23.38 24.72
CA ILE A 153 -26.01 -24.28 24.42
C ILE A 153 -25.85 -24.47 22.92
N ASN A 154 -26.96 -24.68 22.19
CA ASN A 154 -26.94 -24.82 20.74
C ASN A 154 -26.41 -23.55 20.07
N LYS A 155 -26.88 -22.38 20.51
CA LYS A 155 -26.40 -21.08 20.00
C LYS A 155 -24.92 -20.86 20.32
N LEU A 156 -24.48 -21.19 21.53
CA LEU A 156 -23.09 -21.05 21.95
C LEU A 156 -22.17 -21.98 21.16
N SER A 157 -22.58 -23.23 20.94
CA SER A 157 -21.86 -24.22 20.15
C SER A 157 -21.70 -23.75 18.70
N SER A 158 -22.79 -23.32 18.07
CA SER A 158 -22.78 -22.78 16.72
C SER A 158 -21.90 -21.53 16.60
N THR A 159 -22.03 -20.59 17.54
CA THR A 159 -21.22 -19.36 17.54
C THR A 159 -19.74 -19.66 17.73
N SER A 160 -19.40 -20.58 18.65
CA SER A 160 -18.03 -21.02 18.87
C SER A 160 -17.43 -21.66 17.62
N ASN A 161 -18.20 -22.47 16.90
CA ASN A 161 -17.77 -23.07 15.63
C ASN A 161 -17.49 -21.99 14.57
N VAL A 162 -18.39 -21.01 14.41
CA VAL A 162 -18.20 -19.87 13.50
C VAL A 162 -16.94 -19.08 13.84
N VAL A 163 -16.72 -18.78 15.12
CA VAL A 163 -15.52 -18.04 15.58
C VAL A 163 -14.25 -18.85 15.31
N ALA A 164 -14.27 -20.16 15.58
CA ALA A 164 -13.13 -21.03 15.30
C ALA A 164 -12.77 -21.04 13.80
N ASN A 165 -13.77 -21.22 12.93
CA ASN A 165 -13.58 -21.20 11.48
C ASN A 165 -13.08 -19.82 10.98
N GLN A 166 -13.64 -18.73 11.52
CA GLN A 166 -13.20 -17.37 11.17
C GLN A 166 -11.75 -17.11 11.61
N LEU A 167 -11.33 -17.66 12.75
CA LEU A 167 -9.96 -17.57 13.22
C LEU A 167 -9.01 -18.35 12.31
N GLU A 168 -9.39 -19.54 11.87
CA GLU A 168 -8.61 -20.35 10.91
C GLU A 168 -8.42 -19.62 9.57
N VAL A 169 -9.48 -19.00 9.04
CA VAL A 169 -9.42 -18.15 7.84
C VAL A 169 -8.51 -16.94 8.09
N SER A 170 -8.61 -16.31 9.26
CA SER A 170 -7.76 -15.17 9.63
C SER A 170 -6.27 -15.55 9.67
N LEU A 171 -5.93 -16.69 10.28
CA LEU A 171 -4.56 -17.22 10.31
C LEU A 171 -4.04 -17.48 8.89
N THR A 172 -4.87 -18.06 8.03
CA THR A 172 -4.51 -18.31 6.62
C THR A 172 -4.27 -17.00 5.86
N ASN A 173 -5.09 -15.98 6.07
CA ASN A 173 -4.90 -14.68 5.44
C ASN A 173 -3.66 -13.95 5.97
N GLN A 174 -3.38 -14.03 7.27
CA GLN A 174 -2.16 -13.48 7.86
C GLN A 174 -0.92 -14.14 7.26
N GLN A 175 -0.94 -15.46 7.06
CA GLN A 175 0.15 -16.18 6.40
C GLN A 175 0.39 -15.66 4.98
N LYS A 176 -0.67 -15.48 4.18
CA LYS A 176 -0.56 -14.91 2.82
C LYS A 176 -0.01 -13.47 2.83
N VAL A 177 -0.38 -12.67 3.82
CA VAL A 177 0.16 -11.31 3.99
C VAL A 177 1.66 -11.35 4.28
N LEU A 178 2.11 -12.24 5.17
CA LEU A 178 3.53 -12.42 5.48
C LEU A 178 4.34 -12.86 4.24
N GLU A 179 3.82 -13.82 3.47
CA GLU A 179 4.43 -14.24 2.20
C GLU A 179 4.53 -13.09 1.20
N GLY A 180 3.49 -12.26 1.10
CA GLY A 180 3.49 -11.05 0.26
C GLY A 180 4.51 -9.99 0.73
N GLN A 181 4.69 -9.85 2.05
CA GLN A 181 5.70 -8.95 2.63
C GLN A 181 7.11 -9.45 2.38
N GLU A 182 7.37 -10.75 2.52
CA GLU A 182 8.67 -11.36 2.21
C GLU A 182 9.06 -11.13 0.74
N SER A 183 8.13 -11.41 -0.19
CA SER A 183 8.35 -11.16 -1.62
C SER A 183 8.60 -9.67 -1.90
N SER A 184 7.86 -8.78 -1.25
CA SER A 184 8.03 -7.33 -1.40
C SER A 184 9.39 -6.86 -0.89
N LEU A 185 9.85 -7.36 0.25
CA LEU A 185 11.17 -7.06 0.80
C LEU A 185 12.30 -7.55 -0.13
N SER A 186 12.15 -8.74 -0.70
CA SER A 186 13.09 -9.26 -1.70
C SER A 186 13.19 -8.33 -2.91
N ASN A 187 12.04 -7.94 -3.48
CA ASN A 187 11.99 -7.01 -4.62
C ASN A 187 12.60 -5.64 -4.29
N GLN A 188 12.35 -5.11 -3.09
CA GLN A 188 12.98 -3.86 -2.63
C GLN A 188 14.50 -3.99 -2.53
N GLY A 189 15.00 -5.14 -2.08
CA GLY A 189 16.43 -5.44 -2.07
C GLY A 189 17.05 -5.41 -3.47
N GLU A 190 16.38 -5.98 -4.46
CA GLU A 190 16.83 -5.92 -5.86
C GLU A 190 16.83 -4.49 -6.42
N ILE A 191 15.79 -3.71 -6.12
CA ILE A 191 15.70 -2.30 -6.53
C ILE A 191 16.86 -1.49 -5.97
N LEU A 192 17.17 -1.64 -4.67
CA LEU A 192 18.29 -0.94 -4.03
C LEU A 192 19.65 -1.31 -4.66
N LYS A 193 19.83 -2.59 -5.02
CA LYS A 193 21.04 -3.05 -5.73
C LYS A 193 21.14 -2.42 -7.12
N ASN A 194 20.03 -2.37 -7.86
CA ASN A 194 19.97 -1.75 -9.18
C ASN A 194 20.18 -0.23 -9.11
N GLU A 195 19.67 0.44 -8.09
CA GLU A 195 19.91 1.87 -7.83
C GLU A 195 21.41 2.14 -7.61
N ALA A 196 22.08 1.33 -6.79
CA ALA A 196 23.51 1.47 -6.55
C ALA A 196 24.34 1.28 -7.83
N TYR A 197 23.99 0.27 -8.64
CA TYR A 197 24.62 0.05 -9.94
C TYR A 197 24.40 1.22 -10.90
N LEU A 198 23.15 1.69 -11.02
CA LEU A 198 22.78 2.82 -11.89
C LEU A 198 23.51 4.10 -11.48
N LYS A 199 23.61 4.39 -10.19
CA LYS A 199 24.36 5.55 -9.67
C LYS A 199 25.84 5.49 -10.09
N SER A 200 26.46 4.31 -10.01
CA SER A 200 27.84 4.13 -10.46
C SER A 200 27.97 4.32 -11.98
N ALA A 201 27.09 3.69 -12.76
CA ALA A 201 27.09 3.81 -14.22
C ALA A 201 26.88 5.26 -14.68
N LEU A 202 25.96 6.00 -14.03
CA LEU A 202 25.74 7.42 -14.30
C LEU A 202 26.96 8.27 -13.97
N LYS A 203 27.64 8.00 -12.84
CA LYS A 203 28.88 8.70 -12.49
C LYS A 203 29.97 8.48 -13.55
N THR A 204 30.21 7.22 -13.93
CA THR A 204 31.19 6.88 -14.97
C THR A 204 30.83 7.51 -16.31
N SER A 205 29.56 7.45 -16.73
CA SER A 205 29.10 8.07 -17.98
C SER A 205 29.28 9.59 -17.98
N ALA A 206 28.98 10.26 -16.86
CA ALA A 206 29.20 11.70 -16.71
C ALA A 206 30.70 12.07 -16.78
N GLU A 207 31.56 11.27 -16.16
CA GLU A 207 33.02 11.43 -16.24
C GLU A 207 33.53 11.25 -17.68
N SER A 208 33.10 10.19 -18.37
CA SER A 208 33.47 9.94 -19.79
C SER A 208 32.94 11.04 -20.72
N ALA A 209 31.73 11.53 -20.53
CA ALA A 209 31.17 12.62 -21.33
C ALA A 209 31.97 13.92 -21.13
N LYS A 210 32.39 14.22 -19.88
CA LYS A 210 33.26 15.36 -19.57
C LYS A 210 34.61 15.23 -20.25
N GLU A 211 35.22 14.04 -20.21
CA GLU A 211 36.51 13.77 -20.85
C GLU A 211 36.42 13.93 -22.37
N ALA A 212 35.42 13.32 -23.02
CA ALA A 212 35.17 13.46 -24.45
C ALA A 212 34.94 14.93 -24.85
N PHE A 213 34.26 15.72 -24.02
CA PHE A 213 34.08 17.16 -24.26
C PHE A 213 35.40 17.95 -24.15
N LEU A 214 36.26 17.62 -23.19
CA LEU A 214 37.58 18.22 -23.06
C LEU A 214 38.49 17.87 -24.25
N ASP A 215 38.46 16.62 -24.70
CA ASP A 215 39.20 16.18 -25.88
C ASP A 215 38.68 16.84 -27.15
N MET A 216 37.36 16.93 -27.33
CA MET A 216 36.76 17.66 -28.45
C MET A 216 37.17 19.13 -28.44
N LYS A 217 37.17 19.79 -27.26
CA LYS A 217 37.62 21.18 -27.12
C LYS A 217 39.09 21.33 -27.52
N LYS A 218 39.96 20.41 -27.08
CA LYS A 218 41.39 20.41 -27.41
C LYS A 218 41.61 20.18 -28.92
N ALA A 219 40.93 19.20 -29.49
CA ALA A 219 40.99 18.90 -30.93
C ALA A 219 40.50 20.09 -31.76
N THR A 220 39.41 20.75 -31.35
CA THR A 220 38.89 21.96 -32.03
C THR A 220 39.89 23.11 -31.97
N ALA A 221 40.56 23.32 -30.82
CA ALA A 221 41.60 24.34 -30.69
C ALA A 221 42.80 24.04 -31.61
N GLN A 222 43.22 22.77 -31.70
CA GLN A 222 44.27 22.33 -32.61
C GLN A 222 43.86 22.50 -34.08
N GLN A 223 42.65 22.11 -34.46
CA GLN A 223 42.10 22.31 -35.81
C GLN A 223 42.09 23.79 -36.20
N LYS A 224 41.70 24.68 -35.28
CA LYS A 224 41.77 26.14 -35.51
C LYS A 224 43.19 26.61 -35.76
N ALA A 225 44.17 26.09 -35.02
CA ALA A 225 45.58 26.46 -35.21
C ALA A 225 46.12 26.02 -36.59
N VAL A 226 45.85 24.77 -36.99
CA VAL A 226 46.21 24.25 -38.32
C VAL A 226 45.52 25.03 -39.43
N LEU A 227 44.24 25.40 -39.24
CA LEU A 227 43.52 26.23 -40.21
C LEU A 227 44.18 27.61 -40.38
N MET A 228 44.62 28.24 -39.29
CA MET A 228 45.35 29.52 -39.38
C MET A 228 46.70 29.37 -40.09
N GLU A 229 47.43 28.28 -39.84
CA GLU A 229 48.69 27.98 -40.53
C GLU A 229 48.47 27.76 -42.04
N THR A 230 47.43 27.01 -42.41
CA THR A 230 47.09 26.78 -43.83
C THR A 230 46.64 28.06 -44.54
N PHE A 231 45.86 28.93 -43.88
CA PHE A 231 45.52 30.25 -44.43
C PHE A 231 46.76 31.14 -44.64
N ASP A 232 47.68 31.20 -43.68
CA ASP A 232 48.93 31.96 -43.81
C ASP A 232 49.79 31.45 -44.99
N SER A 233 49.90 30.13 -45.14
CA SER A 233 50.57 29.49 -46.27
C SER A 233 49.91 29.83 -47.61
N LEU A 234 48.57 29.82 -47.67
CA LEU A 234 47.82 30.20 -48.87
C LEU A 234 48.05 31.66 -49.24
N PHE A 235 47.96 32.59 -48.29
CA PHE A 235 48.22 34.02 -48.54
C PHE A 235 49.63 34.26 -49.07
N LYS A 236 50.65 33.59 -48.48
CA LYS A 236 52.02 33.61 -49.00
C LYS A 236 52.12 33.05 -50.43
N GLY A 237 51.34 32.02 -50.76
CA GLY A 237 51.25 31.47 -52.11
C GLY A 237 50.66 32.46 -53.11
N VAL A 238 49.55 33.12 -52.74
CA VAL A 238 48.91 34.17 -53.55
C VAL A 238 49.87 35.32 -53.82
N ASP A 239 50.61 35.78 -52.80
CA ASP A 239 51.59 36.87 -52.95
C ASP A 239 52.73 36.51 -53.93
N ARG A 240 53.16 35.24 -53.96
CA ARG A 240 54.12 34.77 -54.96
C ARG A 240 53.52 34.79 -56.37
N ILE A 241 52.25 34.40 -56.52
CA ILE A 241 51.57 34.40 -57.81
C ILE A 241 51.40 35.84 -58.33
N THR A 242 50.97 36.79 -57.49
CA THR A 242 50.81 38.20 -57.88
C THR A 242 52.17 38.83 -58.26
N LYS A 243 53.26 38.45 -57.58
CA LYS A 243 54.62 38.86 -57.94
C LYS A 243 55.07 38.32 -59.30
N LEU A 244 54.75 37.06 -59.62
CA LEU A 244 55.04 36.48 -60.94
C LEU A 244 54.18 37.13 -62.04
N GLN A 245 52.89 37.38 -61.76
CA GLN A 245 52.00 38.05 -62.71
C GLN A 245 52.48 39.46 -63.06
N SER A 246 52.90 40.25 -62.06
CA SER A 246 53.44 41.59 -62.29
C SER A 246 54.77 41.58 -63.06
N MET A 247 55.63 40.58 -62.84
CA MET A 247 56.86 40.40 -63.62
C MET A 247 56.57 40.07 -65.09
N LEU A 248 55.63 39.14 -65.36
CA LEU A 248 55.21 38.76 -66.71
C LEU A 248 54.58 39.94 -67.48
N LEU A 249 53.70 40.70 -66.82
CA LEU A 249 53.09 41.91 -67.40
C LEU A 249 54.15 42.97 -67.75
N GLY A 250 55.21 43.09 -66.93
CA GLY A 250 56.34 43.99 -67.20
C GLY A 250 57.11 43.64 -68.48
N GLU A 251 57.43 42.36 -68.69
CA GLU A 251 58.13 41.91 -69.90
C GLU A 251 57.28 42.06 -71.17
N PHE A 252 55.99 41.74 -71.10
CA PHE A 252 55.09 41.85 -72.27
C PHE A 252 54.97 43.29 -72.78
N MET A 253 54.87 44.26 -71.88
CA MET A 253 54.79 45.69 -72.25
C MET A 253 56.07 46.21 -72.91
N THR A 254 57.24 45.68 -72.52
CA THR A 254 58.51 46.06 -73.17
C THR A 254 58.66 45.45 -74.56
N LEU A 255 58.19 44.22 -74.77
CA LEU A 255 58.14 43.58 -76.09
C LEU A 255 57.19 44.30 -77.05
N HIS A 256 55.98 44.66 -76.57
CA HIS A 256 55.00 45.36 -77.41
C HIS A 256 55.50 46.75 -77.84
N SER A 257 56.04 47.54 -76.90
CA SER A 257 56.64 48.85 -77.22
C SER A 257 57.80 48.72 -78.21
N LEU A 258 58.69 47.72 -78.04
CA LEU A 258 59.78 47.45 -78.99
C LEU A 258 59.26 47.16 -80.41
N GLY A 259 58.23 46.32 -80.53
CA GLY A 259 57.61 45.99 -81.82
C GLY A 259 57.01 47.20 -82.51
N PHE A 260 56.25 48.03 -81.78
CA PHE A 260 55.64 49.25 -82.32
C PHE A 260 56.69 50.23 -82.87
N TYR A 261 57.81 50.40 -82.17
CA TYR A 261 58.88 51.30 -82.61
C TYR A 261 59.63 50.79 -83.83
N LEU A 262 59.89 49.49 -83.92
CA LEU A 262 60.49 48.88 -85.12
C LEU A 262 59.63 49.14 -86.37
N VAL A 263 58.31 48.92 -86.26
CA VAL A 263 57.37 49.17 -87.37
C VAL A 263 57.33 50.66 -87.73
N SER A 264 57.33 51.55 -86.73
CA SER A 264 57.33 53.00 -86.93
C SER A 264 58.59 53.48 -87.66
N ILE A 265 59.77 52.97 -87.29
CA ILE A 265 61.05 53.27 -87.95
C ILE A 265 61.02 52.83 -89.42
N LEU A 266 60.53 51.61 -89.69
CA LEU A 266 60.41 51.07 -91.05
C LEU A 266 59.45 51.90 -91.91
N ALA A 267 58.29 52.26 -91.37
CA ALA A 267 57.32 53.11 -92.07
C ALA A 267 57.91 54.49 -92.40
N CYS A 268 58.62 55.11 -91.44
CA CYS A 268 59.32 56.37 -91.66
C CYS A 268 60.39 56.25 -92.76
N TYR A 269 61.16 55.17 -92.77
CA TYR A 269 62.17 54.94 -93.81
C TYR A 269 61.55 54.83 -95.21
N ILE A 270 60.44 54.09 -95.34
CA ILE A 270 59.71 53.93 -96.61
C ILE A 270 59.16 55.27 -97.11
N ILE A 271 58.48 56.04 -96.25
CA ILE A 271 57.88 57.34 -96.62
C ILE A 271 58.97 58.34 -97.05
N THR A 272 60.16 58.26 -96.47
CA THR A 272 61.26 59.20 -96.76
C THR A 272 62.18 58.73 -97.90
N SER A 273 61.84 57.66 -98.62
CA SER A 273 62.61 57.15 -99.76
C SER A 273 62.41 57.97 -101.05
N ALA A 274 61.36 58.80 -101.13
CA ALA A 274 61.08 59.65 -102.29
C ALA A 274 62.01 60.89 -102.33
N PRO A 275 62.59 61.24 -103.50
CA PRO A 275 63.61 62.30 -103.62
C PRO A 275 63.09 63.71 -103.31
N ARG A 276 61.77 63.91 -103.26
CA ARG A 276 61.13 65.20 -102.93
C ARG A 276 61.03 65.49 -101.42
N THR A 277 61.31 64.52 -100.55
CA THR A 277 61.22 64.68 -99.07
C THR A 277 62.54 64.32 -98.34
N ALA A 278 63.63 64.15 -99.08
CA ALA A 278 64.93 63.72 -98.55
C ALA A 278 65.49 64.65 -97.45
N ALA A 279 65.21 65.97 -97.54
CA ALA A 279 65.66 66.95 -96.55
C ALA A 279 64.94 66.85 -95.18
N ALA A 280 63.79 66.15 -95.09
CA ALA A 280 63.01 66.02 -93.86
C ALA A 280 63.38 64.79 -92.99
N ARG A 281 64.24 63.89 -93.51
CA ARG A 281 64.57 62.61 -92.87
C ARG A 281 65.18 62.73 -91.47
N LEU A 282 66.10 63.67 -91.29
CA LEU A 282 66.80 63.86 -90.01
C LEU A 282 65.86 64.41 -88.91
N TRP A 283 64.99 65.35 -89.27
CA TRP A 283 64.02 65.92 -88.34
C TRP A 283 63.02 64.87 -87.86
N LEU A 284 62.58 63.98 -88.74
CA LEU A 284 61.59 62.96 -88.42
C LEU A 284 62.16 61.88 -87.49
N PHE A 285 63.42 61.46 -87.69
CA PHE A 285 64.12 60.60 -86.73
C PHE A 285 64.34 61.29 -85.39
N GLY A 286 64.68 62.58 -85.38
CA GLY A 286 64.83 63.35 -84.14
C GLY A 286 63.56 63.38 -83.29
N VAL A 287 62.40 63.62 -83.93
CA VAL A 287 61.09 63.60 -83.25
C VAL A 287 60.75 62.20 -82.74
N LEU A 288 61.02 61.15 -83.52
CA LEU A 288 60.77 59.77 -83.10
C LEU A 288 61.65 59.36 -81.90
N SER A 289 62.93 59.73 -81.91
CA SER A 289 63.84 59.50 -80.78
C SER A 289 63.40 60.25 -79.52
N ALA A 290 62.95 61.50 -79.66
CA ALA A 290 62.38 62.25 -78.55
C ALA A 290 61.13 61.57 -77.99
N HIS A 291 60.26 61.02 -78.85
CA HIS A 291 59.07 60.29 -78.43
C HIS A 291 59.41 59.03 -77.61
N ILE A 292 60.41 58.25 -78.04
CA ILE A 292 60.91 57.07 -77.31
C ILE A 292 61.43 57.45 -75.91
N VAL A 293 62.21 58.53 -75.81
CA VAL A 293 62.78 58.97 -74.52
C VAL A 293 61.68 59.41 -73.57
N ILE A 294 60.69 60.17 -74.07
CA ILE A 294 59.55 60.63 -73.27
C ILE A 294 58.74 59.43 -72.76
N GLU A 295 58.40 58.45 -73.61
CA GLU A 295 57.67 57.25 -73.16
C GLU A 295 58.44 56.51 -72.07
N ARG A 296 59.75 56.28 -72.26
CA ARG A 296 60.57 55.56 -71.28
C ARG A 296 60.69 56.31 -69.95
N LEU A 297 60.71 57.64 -69.95
CA LEU A 297 60.67 58.46 -68.73
C LEU A 297 59.31 58.36 -68.02
N ILE A 298 58.19 58.44 -68.75
CA ILE A 298 56.84 58.32 -68.19
C ILE A 298 56.62 56.95 -67.57
N VAL A 299 57.02 55.87 -68.26
CA VAL A 299 56.90 54.50 -67.75
C VAL A 299 57.76 54.33 -66.50
N ARG A 300 58.98 54.87 -66.48
CA ARG A 300 59.86 54.80 -65.31
C ARG A 300 59.28 55.55 -64.10
N TRP A 301 58.70 56.74 -64.32
CA TRP A 301 58.02 57.48 -63.25
C TRP A 301 56.79 56.75 -62.71
N ASN A 302 55.94 56.20 -63.59
CA ASN A 302 54.76 55.43 -63.17
C ASN A 302 55.11 54.15 -62.39
N ILE A 303 56.26 53.53 -62.66
CA ILE A 303 56.73 52.37 -61.88
C ILE A 303 57.21 52.82 -60.50
N THR A 304 57.96 53.92 -60.40
CA THR A 304 58.42 54.47 -59.12
C THR A 304 57.26 54.90 -58.22
N ASP A 305 56.20 55.51 -58.76
CA ASP A 305 55.02 55.90 -57.97
C ASP A 305 54.28 54.68 -57.38
N LYS A 306 54.24 53.56 -58.11
CA LYS A 306 53.62 52.31 -57.64
C LYS A 306 54.40 51.67 -56.49
N GLU A 307 55.73 51.75 -56.49
CA GLU A 307 56.55 51.25 -55.39
C GLU A 307 56.37 52.08 -54.10
N SER A 308 56.17 53.41 -54.22
CA SER A 308 55.89 54.28 -53.06
C SER A 308 54.49 54.08 -52.46
N GLN A 309 53.49 53.65 -53.23
CA GLN A 309 52.16 53.34 -52.67
C GLN A 309 52.12 51.99 -51.92
N GLN A 310 52.99 51.05 -52.27
CA GLN A 310 53.01 49.72 -51.64
C GLN A 310 53.74 49.70 -50.28
N SER A 311 54.54 50.73 -49.95
CA SER A 311 55.16 50.88 -48.62
C SER A 311 54.34 51.70 -47.62
N GLY A 312 53.23 52.31 -48.03
CA GLY A 312 52.40 53.17 -47.17
C GLY A 312 51.18 52.48 -46.54
N THR A 313 50.93 51.20 -46.83
CA THR A 313 49.71 50.46 -46.42
C THR A 313 50.01 49.29 -45.48
N THR A 314 50.99 49.45 -44.60
CA THR A 314 51.26 48.52 -43.50
C THR A 314 51.50 49.29 -42.20
N THR A 315 50.44 49.92 -41.70
CA THR A 315 50.27 50.18 -40.26
C THR A 315 48.80 49.97 -39.92
#